data_AF-I1KW02-F1
#
_entry.id   AF-I1KW02-F1
#
_cell.length_a   1.000
_cell.length_b   1.000
_cell.length_c   1.000
_cell.angle_alpha   90.00
_cell.angle_beta   90.00
_cell.angle_gamma   90.00
#
_symmetry.space_group_name_H-M   'P 1'
#
loop_
_entity.id
_entity.type
_entity.pdbx_description
1 polymer ?
#
loop_
_entity_poly.entity_id
_entity_poly.type
_entity_poly.pdbx_seq_one_letter_code
_entity_poly.pdbx_strand_id
1 'polypeptide(L)'
;MEIGHLIVLALLCVTLKGADASQSAKDYWHSVFPNTRLPKPLWDLVLPSPKTNMPIKVEEEKQYWTLFFEHDLHPRKIMHLGLHKHNDTKNSTISSWARTTSQPFGAWLHAKVEERYNLDEVCGKAAAKGEEKFCATSLQSMMGFAISKLGKNIKAISSSFAQDHDQYVVEEVNKIGEKAVMCHRLNFENVVFYCHQINATTTYMVPLVASDGTKAKALTICHHDTRGMDPIVVYEVLKVKTGTVPVCHFVGNKAIAWVPNLVTSESCVV
;
A
#
# COMPACT_ATOMS: atom_id res chain seq x y z
N MET A 1 -55.44 -5.41 -52.01
CA MET A 1 -54.23 -4.57 -52.17
C MET A 1 -53.26 -4.98 -51.07
N GLU A 2 -52.44 -5.99 -51.37
CA GLU A 2 -51.40 -6.49 -50.48
C GLU A 2 -50.12 -5.69 -50.76
N ILE A 3 -49.64 -4.94 -49.78
CA ILE A 3 -48.28 -4.39 -49.79
C ILE A 3 -47.62 -4.91 -48.52
N GLY A 4 -46.98 -6.07 -48.65
CA GLY A 4 -46.10 -6.64 -47.63
C GLY A 4 -44.85 -5.78 -47.52
N HIS A 5 -44.82 -4.88 -46.54
CA HIS A 5 -43.63 -4.15 -46.16
C HIS A 5 -42.66 -5.10 -45.43
N LEU A 6 -41.74 -5.69 -46.20
CA LEU A 6 -40.50 -6.26 -45.71
C LEU A 6 -39.61 -5.12 -45.18
N ILE A 7 -39.73 -4.83 -43.88
CA ILE A 7 -38.79 -3.98 -43.16
C ILE A 7 -37.53 -4.81 -42.93
N VAL A 8 -36.51 -4.53 -43.75
CA VAL A 8 -35.15 -5.01 -43.55
C VAL A 8 -34.57 -4.29 -42.34
N LEU A 9 -34.61 -4.96 -41.18
CA LEU A 9 -33.88 -4.56 -39.98
C LEU A 9 -32.39 -4.75 -40.22
N ALA A 10 -31.72 -3.67 -40.64
CA ALA A 10 -30.27 -3.58 -40.63
C ALA A 10 -29.79 -3.60 -39.17
N LEU A 11 -29.31 -4.77 -38.72
CA LEU A 11 -28.56 -4.93 -37.48
C LEU A 11 -27.23 -4.18 -37.60
N LEU A 12 -27.25 -2.90 -37.20
CA LEU A 12 -26.06 -2.14 -36.85
C LEU A 12 -25.45 -2.79 -35.60
N CYS A 13 -24.52 -3.73 -35.79
CA CYS A 13 -23.60 -4.17 -34.75
C CYS A 13 -22.69 -3.01 -34.35
N VAL A 14 -23.18 -2.13 -33.49
CA VAL A 14 -22.34 -1.19 -32.74
C VAL A 14 -21.50 -2.04 -31.79
N THR A 15 -20.28 -2.36 -32.22
CA THR A 15 -19.26 -2.87 -31.31
C THR A 15 -18.93 -1.75 -30.34
N LEU A 16 -19.60 -1.76 -29.19
CA LEU A 16 -19.07 -1.12 -27.99
C LEU A 16 -17.76 -1.86 -27.70
N LYS A 17 -16.65 -1.38 -28.28
CA LYS A 17 -15.32 -1.61 -27.75
C LYS A 17 -15.40 -1.10 -26.32
N GLY A 18 -15.64 -2.01 -25.38
CA GLY A 18 -15.54 -1.70 -23.97
C GLY A 18 -14.21 -0.99 -23.78
N ALA A 19 -14.26 0.28 -23.35
CA ALA A 19 -13.07 1.01 -23.01
C ALA A 19 -12.32 0.12 -22.01
N ASP A 20 -11.18 -0.42 -22.43
CA ASP A 20 -10.38 -1.29 -21.59
C ASP A 20 -10.08 -0.47 -20.33
N ALA A 21 -10.58 -0.91 -19.17
CA ALA A 21 -10.45 -0.16 -17.91
C ALA A 21 -8.97 0.17 -17.59
N SER A 22 -8.05 -0.60 -18.17
CA SER A 22 -6.62 -0.34 -18.13
C SER A 22 -6.23 0.93 -18.93
N GLN A 23 -6.76 1.11 -20.14
CA GLN A 23 -6.48 2.29 -20.96
C GLN A 23 -7.05 3.55 -20.30
N SER A 24 -8.27 3.49 -19.75
CA SER A 24 -8.86 4.64 -19.05
C SER A 24 -8.05 5.06 -17.82
N ALA A 25 -7.44 4.10 -17.11
CA ALA A 25 -6.54 4.40 -15.99
C ALA A 25 -5.27 5.14 -16.45
N LYS A 26 -4.65 4.73 -17.56
CA LYS A 26 -3.49 5.44 -18.13
C LYS A 26 -3.86 6.83 -18.60
N ASP A 27 -4.99 6.97 -19.29
CA ASP A 27 -5.46 8.26 -19.81
C ASP A 27 -5.74 9.22 -18.64
N TYR A 28 -6.39 8.72 -17.57
CA TYR A 28 -6.61 9.51 -16.36
C TYR A 28 -5.29 9.93 -15.70
N TRP A 29 -4.32 9.02 -15.56
CA TRP A 29 -2.99 9.35 -15.04
C TRP A 29 -2.36 10.50 -15.83
N HIS A 30 -2.35 10.41 -17.16
CA HIS A 30 -1.78 11.45 -18.01
C HIS A 30 -2.59 12.76 -18.01
N SER A 31 -3.90 12.72 -17.75
CA SER A 31 -4.70 13.93 -17.57
C SER A 31 -4.30 14.73 -16.33
N VAL A 32 -3.83 14.06 -15.27
CA VAL A 32 -3.42 14.69 -14.00
C VAL A 32 -1.93 15.00 -14.01
N PHE A 33 -1.10 14.09 -14.55
CA PHE A 33 0.36 14.19 -14.59
C PHE A 33 0.86 14.07 -16.05
N PRO A 34 0.68 15.10 -16.89
CA PRO A 34 0.93 15.01 -18.34
C PRO A 34 2.38 14.68 -18.68
N ASN A 35 3.33 15.15 -17.87
CA ASN A 35 4.77 14.99 -18.10
C ASN A 35 5.41 13.88 -17.25
N THR A 36 4.61 13.08 -16.54
CA THR A 36 5.11 12.03 -15.66
C THR A 36 4.67 10.67 -16.19
N ARG A 37 5.62 9.75 -16.36
CA ARG A 37 5.29 8.36 -16.71
C ARG A 37 4.63 7.68 -15.52
N LEU A 38 3.60 6.88 -15.78
CA LEU A 38 2.97 6.03 -14.77
C LEU A 38 4.00 5.05 -14.20
N PRO A 39 4.31 5.08 -12.88
CA PRO A 39 5.27 4.17 -12.29
C PRO A 39 4.83 2.72 -12.49
N LYS A 40 5.76 1.86 -12.93
CA LYS A 40 5.47 0.44 -13.16
C LYS A 40 4.87 -0.26 -11.92
N PRO A 41 5.38 -0.08 -10.69
CA PRO A 41 4.77 -0.70 -9.51
C PRO A 41 3.32 -0.29 -9.29
N LEU A 42 2.98 0.97 -9.54
CA LEU A 42 1.60 1.45 -9.46
C LEU A 42 0.72 0.83 -10.56
N TRP A 43 1.24 0.76 -11.78
CA TRP A 43 0.54 0.13 -12.90
C TRP A 43 0.25 -1.35 -12.64
N ASP A 44 1.26 -2.09 -12.19
CA ASP A 44 1.13 -3.52 -11.90
C ASP A 44 0.10 -3.76 -10.80
N LEU A 45 -0.07 -2.86 -9.81
CA LEU A 45 -1.04 -3.05 -8.74
C LEU A 45 -2.49 -2.79 -9.14
N VAL A 46 -2.74 -1.97 -10.16
CA VAL A 46 -4.10 -1.62 -10.60
C VAL A 46 -4.66 -2.59 -11.64
N LEU A 47 -3.84 -3.53 -12.12
CA LEU A 47 -4.28 -4.58 -13.04
C LEU A 47 -4.97 -5.74 -12.28
N PRO A 48 -6.07 -6.29 -12.81
CA PRO A 48 -6.77 -7.43 -12.22
C PRO A 48 -5.98 -8.74 -12.37
N SER A 49 -6.26 -9.72 -11.51
CA SER A 49 -5.76 -11.09 -11.67
C SER A 49 -6.37 -11.73 -12.94
N PRO A 50 -5.63 -12.53 -13.75
CA PRO A 50 -4.30 -13.08 -13.52
C PRO A 50 -3.17 -12.25 -14.15
N LYS A 51 -3.42 -11.00 -14.57
CA LYS A 51 -2.39 -10.15 -15.21
C LYS A 51 -1.25 -9.78 -14.24
N THR A 52 -1.38 -10.15 -12.97
CA THR A 52 -0.47 -9.82 -11.87
C THR A 52 -0.29 -11.05 -10.99
N ASN A 53 0.85 -11.16 -10.29
CA ASN A 53 1.07 -12.14 -9.21
C ASN A 53 0.30 -11.73 -7.94
N MET A 54 -1.00 -11.44 -8.06
CA MET A 54 -1.93 -11.17 -6.97
C MET A 54 -2.83 -12.39 -6.77
N PRO A 55 -3.22 -12.78 -5.54
CA PRO A 55 -3.08 -12.11 -4.22
C PRO A 55 -1.65 -11.87 -3.66
N ILE A 56 -1.50 -11.04 -2.60
CA ILE A 56 -0.30 -11.00 -1.72
C ILE A 56 -0.03 -12.42 -1.24
N LYS A 57 1.20 -12.91 -1.50
CA LYS A 57 1.63 -14.24 -1.11
C LYS A 57 2.14 -14.23 0.33
N VAL A 58 2.10 -15.38 0.98
CA VAL A 58 2.53 -15.55 2.38
C VAL A 58 4.00 -15.11 2.57
N GLU A 59 4.85 -15.34 1.58
CA GLU A 59 6.28 -14.96 1.65
C GLU A 59 6.47 -13.43 1.67
N GLU A 60 5.54 -12.67 1.07
CA GLU A 60 5.57 -11.21 1.04
C GLU A 60 5.04 -10.59 2.35
N GLU A 61 4.33 -11.36 3.19
CA GLU A 61 3.74 -10.89 4.45
C GLU A 61 4.81 -10.39 5.43
N LYS A 62 6.00 -10.98 5.42
CA LYS A 62 7.12 -10.55 6.27
C LYS A 62 7.39 -9.04 6.13
N GLN A 63 7.25 -8.49 4.93
CA GLN A 63 7.46 -7.06 4.68
C GLN A 63 6.47 -6.19 5.47
N TYR A 64 5.22 -6.63 5.57
CA TYR A 64 4.13 -5.91 6.26
C TYR A 64 4.18 -6.07 7.79
N TRP A 65 4.80 -7.16 8.27
CA TRP A 65 4.96 -7.44 9.70
C TRP A 65 6.19 -6.83 10.35
N THR A 66 7.02 -6.13 9.58
CA THR A 66 8.26 -5.54 10.10
C THR A 66 7.95 -4.23 10.83
N LEU A 67 7.68 -4.32 12.13
CA LEU A 67 7.56 -3.16 13.02
C LEU A 67 8.85 -2.96 13.81
N PHE A 68 9.26 -1.71 14.00
CA PHE A 68 10.49 -1.34 14.72
C PHE A 68 10.42 0.09 15.26
N PHE A 69 11.40 0.46 16.09
CA PHE A 69 11.51 1.83 16.59
C PHE A 69 12.27 2.72 15.62
N GLU A 70 11.91 3.99 15.56
CA GLU A 70 12.57 4.94 14.65
C GLU A 70 14.08 5.06 14.88
N HIS A 71 14.54 4.99 16.13
CA HIS A 71 15.96 5.04 16.45
C HIS A 71 16.75 3.79 16.00
N ASP A 72 16.07 2.69 15.64
CA ASP A 72 16.71 1.54 15.01
C ASP A 72 16.96 1.79 13.52
N LEU A 73 16.31 2.77 12.89
CA LEU A 73 16.46 3.05 11.47
C LEU A 73 17.69 3.93 11.20
N HIS A 74 18.86 3.30 11.16
CA HIS A 74 20.13 4.00 10.88
C HIS A 74 21.06 3.16 9.99
N PRO A 75 22.02 3.80 9.28
CA PRO A 75 23.01 3.09 8.48
C PRO A 75 23.74 2.00 9.28
N ARG A 76 24.03 0.89 8.60
CA ARG A 76 24.64 -0.35 9.13
C ARG A 76 23.76 -1.16 10.08
N LYS A 77 22.53 -0.71 10.39
CA LYS A 77 21.58 -1.56 11.12
C LYS A 77 21.23 -2.78 10.28
N ILE A 78 21.21 -3.95 10.91
CA ILE A 78 20.61 -5.16 10.35
C ILE A 78 19.12 -5.15 10.64
N MET A 79 18.32 -5.20 9.58
CA MET A 79 16.86 -5.28 9.61
C MET A 79 16.43 -6.66 9.15
N HIS A 80 15.58 -7.30 9.95
CA HIS A 80 14.97 -8.59 9.62
C HIS A 80 13.51 -8.35 9.25
N LEU A 81 13.09 -8.86 8.10
CA LEU A 81 11.71 -8.80 7.67
C LEU A 81 10.86 -9.80 8.46
N GLY A 82 9.73 -9.33 8.96
CA GLY A 82 8.78 -10.11 9.74
C GLY A 82 8.99 -9.98 11.24
N LEU A 83 8.42 -10.92 12.00
CA LEU A 83 8.47 -10.92 13.47
C LEU A 83 9.69 -11.69 13.96
N HIS A 84 10.65 -10.98 14.56
CA HIS A 84 11.94 -11.55 14.99
C HIS A 84 11.85 -12.48 16.23
N LYS A 85 10.65 -12.72 16.80
CA LYS A 85 10.51 -13.42 18.10
C LYS A 85 9.41 -14.46 18.21
N HIS A 86 8.81 -14.92 17.11
CA HIS A 86 7.96 -16.10 17.14
C HIS A 86 8.70 -17.30 16.53
N ASN A 87 9.70 -17.81 17.26
CA ASN A 87 10.23 -19.16 17.01
C ASN A 87 9.06 -20.14 17.09
N ASP A 88 8.67 -20.73 15.97
CA ASP A 88 7.97 -22.01 15.78
C ASP A 88 6.69 -22.32 16.60
N THR A 89 6.23 -21.41 17.45
CA THR A 89 5.09 -21.63 18.34
C THR A 89 3.92 -20.80 17.85
N LYS A 90 3.14 -21.45 16.97
CA LYS A 90 1.75 -21.14 16.60
C LYS A 90 1.52 -19.93 15.66
N ASN A 91 1.43 -20.24 14.36
CA ASN A 91 0.54 -19.51 13.43
C ASN A 91 -0.88 -19.28 14.00
N SER A 92 -1.33 -20.10 14.97
CA SER A 92 -2.62 -19.97 15.63
C SER A 92 -2.73 -18.76 16.57
N THR A 93 -1.67 -18.36 17.28
CA THR A 93 -1.74 -17.11 18.08
C THR A 93 -1.80 -15.94 17.13
N ILE A 94 -1.01 -15.96 16.05
CA ILE A 94 -0.99 -14.89 15.05
C ILE A 94 -2.33 -14.74 14.29
N SER A 95 -3.05 -15.83 14.04
CA SER A 95 -4.37 -15.73 13.41
C SER A 95 -5.48 -15.30 14.37
N SER A 96 -5.35 -15.61 15.66
CA SER A 96 -6.43 -15.36 16.64
C SER A 96 -6.64 -13.87 16.92
N TRP A 97 -5.57 -13.13 17.22
CA TRP A 97 -5.57 -11.69 17.41
C TRP A 97 -5.72 -10.91 16.09
N ALA A 98 -5.20 -11.40 14.94
CA ALA A 98 -5.38 -10.76 13.63
C ALA A 98 -6.87 -10.55 13.29
N ARG A 99 -7.71 -11.51 13.70
CA ARG A 99 -9.18 -11.43 13.59
C ARG A 99 -9.82 -10.38 14.48
N THR A 100 -9.18 -10.00 15.59
CA THR A 100 -9.69 -8.96 16.51
C THR A 100 -9.24 -7.55 16.11
N THR A 101 -8.32 -7.43 15.15
CA THR A 101 -7.77 -6.12 14.77
C THR A 101 -8.79 -5.29 13.99
N SER A 102 -8.83 -3.99 14.28
CA SER A 102 -9.60 -3.01 13.49
C SER A 102 -8.85 -2.60 12.21
N GLN A 103 -7.54 -2.83 12.18
CA GLN A 103 -6.67 -2.51 11.05
C GLN A 103 -6.74 -3.63 10.00
N PRO A 104 -6.49 -3.34 8.72
CA PRO A 104 -6.63 -4.31 7.62
C PRO A 104 -5.62 -5.46 7.64
N PHE A 105 -4.82 -5.62 8.70
CA PHE A 105 -3.86 -6.71 8.85
C PHE A 105 -4.49 -8.07 8.55
N GLY A 106 -5.67 -8.37 9.12
CA GLY A 106 -6.40 -9.61 8.84
C GLY A 106 -6.68 -9.84 7.36
N ALA A 107 -7.04 -8.79 6.61
CA ALA A 107 -7.27 -8.86 5.17
C ALA A 107 -5.98 -8.96 4.34
N TRP A 108 -4.81 -8.62 4.89
CA TRP A 108 -3.52 -8.91 4.26
C TRP A 108 -3.07 -10.36 4.52
N LEU A 109 -3.29 -10.88 5.73
CA LEU A 109 -2.89 -12.22 6.19
C LEU A 109 -3.76 -13.39 5.70
N HIS A 110 -5.09 -13.20 5.66
CA HIS A 110 -6.02 -14.34 5.71
C HIS A 110 -6.85 -14.55 4.43
N ALA A 111 -6.27 -14.29 3.24
CA ALA A 111 -6.92 -14.71 1.99
C ALA A 111 -6.60 -16.16 1.58
N LYS A 112 -6.21 -17.04 2.51
CA LYS A 112 -6.34 -18.48 2.29
C LYS A 112 -7.80 -18.87 2.45
N VAL A 113 -8.56 -18.68 1.37
CA VAL A 113 -9.74 -19.42 0.83
C VAL A 113 -10.90 -19.82 1.77
N GLU A 114 -10.73 -20.02 3.07
CA GLU A 114 -11.74 -20.62 3.95
C GLU A 114 -12.43 -19.63 4.91
N GLU A 115 -11.86 -18.48 5.21
CA GLU A 115 -12.54 -17.42 5.98
C GLU A 115 -12.86 -16.24 5.06
N ARG A 116 -14.13 -16.08 4.69
CA ARG A 116 -14.61 -14.92 3.93
C ARG A 116 -14.54 -13.65 4.78
N TYR A 117 -13.36 -13.06 4.90
CA TYR A 117 -13.24 -11.64 5.21
C TYR A 117 -14.04 -10.86 4.17
N ASN A 118 -15.01 -10.05 4.61
CA ASN A 118 -15.80 -9.25 3.68
C ASN A 118 -15.13 -7.88 3.47
N LEU A 119 -15.40 -7.24 2.33
CA LEU A 119 -14.82 -5.94 2.01
C LEU A 119 -15.25 -4.86 3.01
N ASP A 120 -16.49 -4.90 3.51
CA ASP A 120 -17.05 -3.97 4.48
C ASP A 120 -16.39 -4.02 5.86
N GLU A 121 -15.86 -5.18 6.28
CA GLU A 121 -15.13 -5.32 7.55
C GLU A 121 -13.81 -4.55 7.53
N VAL A 122 -13.28 -4.26 6.34
CA VAL A 122 -12.06 -3.46 6.15
C VAL A 122 -12.41 -2.03 5.77
N CYS A 123 -13.28 -1.88 4.78
CA CYS A 123 -13.61 -0.58 4.19
C CYS A 123 -14.69 0.17 4.96
N GLY A 124 -15.66 -0.53 5.54
CA GLY A 124 -16.81 0.03 6.25
C GLY A 124 -16.58 0.34 7.73
N LYS A 125 -15.55 -0.24 8.37
CA LYS A 125 -15.19 0.11 9.77
C LYS A 125 -14.87 1.60 9.90
N ALA A 126 -15.03 2.17 11.09
CA ALA A 126 -14.59 3.54 11.36
C ALA A 126 -13.06 3.68 11.20
N ALA A 127 -12.61 4.89 10.89
CA ALA A 127 -11.18 5.21 10.85
C ALA A 127 -10.57 5.16 12.26
N ALA A 128 -9.30 4.80 12.34
CA ALA A 128 -8.54 4.89 13.59
C ALA A 128 -8.37 6.35 14.04
N LYS A 129 -7.95 6.53 15.30
CA LYS A 129 -7.67 7.86 15.83
C LYS A 129 -6.56 8.55 15.02
N GLY A 130 -6.87 9.72 14.47
CA GLY A 130 -5.94 10.49 13.64
C GLY A 130 -5.78 9.96 12.21
N GLU A 131 -6.61 9.00 11.80
CA GLU A 131 -6.66 8.45 10.46
C GLU A 131 -7.79 9.08 9.64
N GLU A 132 -7.50 9.38 8.39
CA GLU A 132 -8.52 9.52 7.35
C GLU A 132 -8.29 8.42 6.32
N LYS A 133 -9.31 7.58 6.06
CA LYS A 133 -9.20 6.41 5.19
C LYS A 133 -10.24 6.40 4.07
N PHE A 134 -9.93 5.66 3.01
CA PHE A 134 -10.78 5.45 1.85
C PHE A 134 -10.43 4.13 1.15
N CYS A 135 -11.42 3.34 0.77
CA CYS A 135 -11.19 2.19 -0.10
C CYS A 135 -11.34 2.58 -1.57
N ALA A 136 -10.23 2.55 -2.31
CA ALA A 136 -10.19 2.86 -3.72
C ALA A 136 -10.34 1.59 -4.57
N THR A 137 -11.27 1.58 -5.51
CA THR A 137 -11.53 0.46 -6.44
C THR A 137 -10.93 0.68 -7.83
N SER A 138 -10.23 1.80 -8.02
CA SER A 138 -9.62 2.19 -9.29
C SER A 138 -8.43 3.13 -9.08
N LEU A 139 -7.55 3.24 -10.09
CA LEU A 139 -6.46 4.23 -10.08
C LEU A 139 -6.99 5.65 -9.90
N GLN A 140 -8.08 5.99 -10.58
CA GLN A 140 -8.72 7.31 -10.50
C GLN A 140 -9.19 7.63 -9.08
N SER A 141 -9.90 6.71 -8.42
CA SER A 141 -10.39 6.93 -7.05
C SER A 141 -9.24 7.00 -6.04
N MET A 142 -8.19 6.18 -6.22
CA MET A 142 -6.96 6.25 -5.43
C MET A 142 -6.28 7.61 -5.53
N MET A 143 -6.07 8.08 -6.78
CA MET A 143 -5.47 9.39 -7.05
C MET A 143 -6.33 10.52 -6.51
N GLY A 144 -7.65 10.45 -6.68
CA GLY A 144 -8.59 11.44 -6.16
C GLY A 144 -8.45 11.62 -4.64
N PHE A 145 -8.39 10.51 -3.90
CA PHE A 145 -8.14 10.54 -2.46
C PHE A 145 -6.76 11.16 -2.14
N ALA A 146 -5.68 10.69 -2.77
CA ALA A 146 -4.34 11.23 -2.54
C ALA A 146 -4.26 12.75 -2.80
N ILE A 147 -4.86 13.22 -3.91
CA ILE A 147 -4.89 14.64 -4.29
C ILE A 147 -5.72 15.46 -3.30
N SER A 148 -6.85 14.93 -2.83
CA SER A 148 -7.67 15.62 -1.82
C SER A 148 -6.92 15.89 -0.51
N LYS A 149 -5.92 15.06 -0.20
CA LYS A 149 -5.14 15.07 1.04
C LYS A 149 -3.83 15.83 0.93
N LEU A 150 -3.16 15.73 -0.20
CA LEU A 150 -1.80 16.22 -0.39
C LEU A 150 -1.69 17.33 -1.46
N GLY A 151 -2.78 17.61 -2.19
CA GLY A 151 -2.79 18.47 -3.36
C GLY A 151 -2.33 17.77 -4.63
N LYS A 152 -2.24 18.52 -5.74
CA LYS A 152 -1.88 17.97 -7.05
C LYS A 152 -0.38 17.76 -7.25
N ASN A 153 0.48 18.47 -6.52
CA ASN A 153 1.93 18.36 -6.70
C ASN A 153 2.51 17.20 -5.87
N ILE A 154 2.22 15.98 -6.29
CA ILE A 154 2.58 14.75 -5.60
C ILE A 154 3.30 13.77 -6.53
N LYS A 155 3.97 12.77 -5.95
CA LYS A 155 4.53 11.62 -6.66
C LYS A 155 4.14 10.32 -5.97
N ALA A 156 4.09 9.25 -6.74
CA ALA A 156 3.90 7.89 -6.24
C ALA A 156 5.26 7.18 -6.11
N ILE A 157 5.50 6.54 -4.98
CA ILE A 157 6.70 5.74 -4.67
C ILE A 157 6.31 4.41 -4.05
N SER A 158 7.18 3.41 -4.17
CA SER A 158 6.94 2.03 -3.72
C SER A 158 8.23 1.42 -3.20
N SER A 159 8.09 0.37 -2.40
CA SER A 159 9.21 -0.52 -2.08
C SER A 159 9.60 -1.40 -3.26
N SER A 160 10.80 -1.96 -3.18
CA SER A 160 11.32 -2.97 -4.09
C SER A 160 12.16 -4.00 -3.32
N PHE A 161 11.51 -4.80 -2.48
CA PHE A 161 12.11 -5.96 -1.83
C PHE A 161 12.27 -7.12 -2.81
N ALA A 162 13.31 -7.92 -2.62
CA ALA A 162 13.47 -9.20 -3.29
C ALA A 162 12.59 -10.27 -2.62
N GLN A 163 12.27 -11.36 -3.34
CA GLN A 163 11.43 -12.44 -2.79
C GLN A 163 12.19 -13.35 -1.83
N ASP A 164 13.49 -13.57 -2.06
CA ASP A 164 14.26 -14.63 -1.40
C ASP A 164 15.17 -14.12 -0.27
N HIS A 165 14.90 -12.92 0.26
CA HIS A 165 15.67 -12.35 1.36
C HIS A 165 14.75 -11.78 2.44
N ASP A 166 15.10 -12.07 3.69
CA ASP A 166 14.45 -11.50 4.87
C ASP A 166 15.44 -10.78 5.80
N GLN A 167 16.71 -10.68 5.43
CA GLN A 167 17.71 -9.94 6.19
C GLN A 167 18.42 -8.94 5.29
N TYR A 168 18.45 -7.69 5.74
CA TYR A 168 19.05 -6.59 5.02
C TYR A 168 19.88 -5.71 5.94
N VAL A 169 20.93 -5.10 5.40
CA VAL A 169 21.67 -4.02 6.05
C VAL A 169 21.17 -2.69 5.48
N VAL A 170 20.94 -1.71 6.36
CA VAL A 170 20.60 -0.34 5.96
C VAL A 170 21.84 0.35 5.40
N GLU A 171 21.79 0.76 4.13
CA GLU A 171 22.84 1.60 3.54
C GLU A 171 22.65 3.06 3.94
N GLU A 172 21.44 3.59 3.74
CA GLU A 172 21.10 4.99 3.96
C GLU A 172 19.66 5.16 4.46
N VAL A 173 19.36 6.32 5.03
CA VAL A 173 18.02 6.68 5.49
C VAL A 173 17.65 8.06 4.95
N ASN A 174 16.86 8.08 3.88
CA ASN A 174 16.51 9.31 3.18
C ASN A 174 15.09 9.76 3.55
N LYS A 175 14.95 10.86 4.29
CA LYS A 175 13.64 11.45 4.61
C LYS A 175 12.97 11.95 3.34
N ILE A 176 11.75 11.49 3.09
CA ILE A 176 10.95 11.84 1.91
C ILE A 176 9.95 12.95 2.21
N GLY A 177 9.38 12.96 3.42
CA GLY A 177 8.42 13.97 3.84
C GLY A 177 7.69 13.60 5.13
N GLU A 178 6.92 14.55 5.66
CA GLU A 178 6.16 14.39 6.90
C GLU A 178 4.67 14.06 6.67
N LYS A 179 4.24 14.16 5.41
CA LYS A 179 2.88 13.82 4.99
C LYS A 179 2.94 12.80 3.87
N ALA A 180 2.12 11.77 3.99
CA ALA A 180 1.94 10.77 2.95
C ALA A 180 0.53 10.19 3.01
N VAL A 181 0.06 9.71 1.87
CA VAL A 181 -1.10 8.82 1.76
C VAL A 181 -0.57 7.47 1.36
N MET A 182 -0.76 6.46 2.21
CA MET A 182 -0.42 5.08 1.88
C MET A 182 -1.65 4.40 1.30
N CYS A 183 -1.47 3.63 0.23
CA CYS A 183 -2.51 2.82 -0.40
C CYS A 183 -2.03 1.38 -0.54
N HIS A 184 -2.63 0.50 0.25
CA HIS A 184 -2.27 -0.91 0.32
C HIS A 184 -3.24 -1.73 -0.52
N ARG A 185 -2.71 -2.51 -1.48
CA ARG A 185 -3.54 -3.44 -2.24
C ARG A 185 -4.08 -4.51 -1.30
N LEU A 186 -5.40 -4.61 -1.22
CA LEU A 186 -6.06 -5.63 -0.40
C LEU A 186 -6.05 -6.99 -1.11
N ASN A 187 -6.13 -8.05 -0.32
CA ASN A 187 -5.96 -9.42 -0.79
C ASN A 187 -7.24 -10.04 -1.39
N PHE A 188 -7.93 -9.28 -2.25
CA PHE A 188 -9.16 -9.67 -2.94
C PHE A 188 -8.90 -9.88 -4.44
N GLU A 189 -9.70 -10.76 -5.07
CA GLU A 189 -9.70 -10.95 -6.54
C GLU A 189 -9.91 -9.62 -7.28
N ASN A 190 -10.92 -8.86 -6.83
CA ASN A 190 -11.18 -7.53 -7.34
C ASN A 190 -10.12 -6.52 -6.87
N VAL A 191 -9.84 -5.53 -7.73
CA VAL A 191 -8.90 -4.46 -7.43
C VAL A 191 -9.49 -3.51 -6.38
N VAL A 192 -8.98 -3.62 -5.16
CA VAL A 192 -9.30 -2.70 -4.07
C VAL A 192 -8.05 -2.37 -3.28
N PHE A 193 -7.92 -1.10 -2.93
CA PHE A 193 -6.85 -0.57 -2.10
C PHE A 193 -7.43 0.06 -0.84
N TYR A 194 -6.85 -0.27 0.31
CA TYR A 194 -7.05 0.50 1.53
C TYR A 194 -6.09 1.68 1.51
N CYS A 195 -6.62 2.88 1.25
CA CYS A 195 -5.87 4.12 1.30
C CYS A 195 -6.10 4.83 2.62
N HIS A 196 -5.06 5.43 3.19
CA HIS A 196 -5.17 6.23 4.39
C HIS A 196 -4.07 7.29 4.51
N GLN A 197 -4.40 8.37 5.22
CA GLN A 197 -3.47 9.34 5.75
C GLN A 197 -3.54 9.28 7.27
N ILE A 198 -2.39 9.20 7.93
CA ILE A 198 -2.29 9.28 9.38
C ILE A 198 -1.62 10.61 9.75
N ASN A 199 -2.10 11.23 10.83
CA ASN A 199 -1.46 12.43 11.38
C ASN A 199 -0.10 12.12 12.00
N ALA A 200 0.79 13.11 11.98
CA ALA A 200 2.11 13.05 12.61
C ALA A 200 2.93 11.82 12.15
N THR A 201 3.30 11.82 10.86
CA THR A 201 4.10 10.74 10.26
C THR A 201 5.44 11.25 9.75
N THR A 202 6.38 10.36 9.51
CA THR A 202 7.54 10.65 8.67
C THR A 202 7.81 9.48 7.75
N THR A 203 7.92 9.77 6.45
CA THR A 203 8.17 8.79 5.41
C THR A 203 9.63 8.82 5.02
N TYR A 204 10.25 7.65 4.91
CA TYR A 204 11.63 7.46 4.49
C TYR A 204 11.70 6.53 3.27
N MET A 205 12.73 6.72 2.45
CA MET A 205 13.19 5.73 1.49
C MET A 205 14.53 5.21 1.99
N VAL A 206 14.62 3.90 2.15
CA VAL A 206 15.73 3.25 2.83
C VAL A 206 16.36 2.26 1.85
N PRO A 207 17.47 2.62 1.18
CA PRO A 207 18.27 1.67 0.44
C PRO A 207 18.79 0.58 1.38
N LEU A 208 18.61 -0.67 0.97
CA LEU A 208 18.92 -1.87 1.72
C LEU A 208 19.79 -2.80 0.86
N VAL A 209 20.66 -3.56 1.50
CA VAL A 209 21.48 -4.59 0.85
C VAL A 209 21.41 -5.92 1.60
N ALA A 210 21.12 -7.00 0.87
CA ALA A 210 21.16 -8.36 1.42
C ALA A 210 22.61 -8.88 1.49
N SER A 211 22.80 -10.04 2.13
CA SER A 211 24.14 -10.63 2.33
C SER A 211 24.87 -11.00 1.04
N ASP A 212 24.13 -11.29 -0.04
CA ASP A 212 24.66 -11.62 -1.36
C ASP A 212 24.89 -10.38 -2.25
N GLY A 213 24.64 -9.17 -1.72
CA GLY A 213 24.74 -7.91 -2.45
C GLY A 213 23.46 -7.49 -3.17
N THR A 214 22.38 -8.27 -3.09
CA THR A 214 21.08 -7.91 -3.68
C THR A 214 20.56 -6.62 -3.06
N LYS A 215 20.30 -5.62 -3.90
CA LYS A 215 19.80 -4.31 -3.46
C LYS A 215 18.28 -4.30 -3.39
N ALA A 216 17.77 -3.67 -2.34
CA ALA A 216 16.35 -3.38 -2.15
C ALA A 216 16.15 -1.89 -1.79
N LYS A 217 14.92 -1.43 -1.91
CA LYS A 217 14.51 -0.11 -1.43
C LYS A 217 13.27 -0.29 -0.57
N ALA A 218 13.38 0.02 0.71
CA ALA A 218 12.25 -0.02 1.63
C ALA A 218 11.66 1.37 1.77
N LEU A 219 10.45 1.54 1.26
CA LEU A 219 9.56 2.60 1.70
C LEU A 219 9.20 2.32 3.16
N THR A 220 9.47 3.28 4.02
CA THR A 220 9.25 3.16 5.47
C THR A 220 8.39 4.33 5.92
N ILE A 221 7.46 4.08 6.83
CA ILE A 221 6.71 5.13 7.50
C ILE A 221 6.80 4.96 9.01
N CYS A 222 7.08 6.07 9.68
CA CYS A 222 7.09 6.20 11.12
C CYS A 222 5.86 7.00 11.55
N HIS A 223 5.14 6.49 12.53
CA HIS A 223 4.00 7.15 13.16
C HIS A 223 4.43 7.69 14.51
N HIS A 224 4.33 9.00 14.68
CA HIS A 224 4.66 9.69 15.93
C HIS A 224 3.49 9.70 16.92
N ASP A 225 2.25 9.66 16.40
CA ASP A 225 1.05 9.41 17.21
C ASP A 225 0.55 7.98 16.99
N THR A 226 0.96 7.08 17.88
CA THR A 226 0.62 5.65 17.77
C THR A 226 -0.69 5.27 18.45
N ARG A 227 -1.48 6.24 18.98
CA ARG A 227 -2.75 5.96 19.68
C ARG A 227 -3.83 5.34 18.79
N GLY A 228 -3.72 5.50 17.48
CA GLY A 228 -4.60 4.86 16.50
C GLY A 228 -4.18 3.46 16.06
N MET A 229 -2.99 2.99 16.45
CA MET A 229 -2.53 1.65 16.10
C MET A 229 -3.24 0.58 16.92
N ASP A 230 -3.26 -0.65 16.39
CA ASP A 230 -3.77 -1.79 17.14
C ASP A 230 -2.90 -2.03 18.40
N PRO A 231 -3.47 -1.91 19.61
CA PRO A 231 -2.70 -2.00 20.84
C PRO A 231 -2.18 -3.42 21.11
N ILE A 232 -2.86 -4.46 20.62
CA ILE A 232 -2.42 -5.84 20.78
C ILE A 232 -1.20 -6.06 19.88
N VAL A 233 -1.27 -5.66 18.59
CA VAL A 233 -0.16 -5.72 17.63
C VAL A 233 1.08 -5.02 18.15
N VAL A 234 0.94 -3.74 18.52
CA VAL A 234 2.09 -2.97 19.01
C VAL A 234 2.69 -3.59 20.27
N TYR A 235 1.85 -4.06 21.20
CA TYR A 235 2.35 -4.67 22.43
C TYR A 235 3.02 -6.01 22.19
N GLU A 236 2.48 -6.89 21.36
CA GLU A 236 3.12 -8.20 21.15
C GLU A 236 4.44 -8.10 20.41
N VAL A 237 4.54 -7.18 19.43
CA VAL A 237 5.74 -7.06 18.60
C VAL A 237 6.83 -6.23 19.29
N LEU A 238 6.47 -5.06 19.83
CA LEU A 238 7.42 -4.08 20.36
C LEU A 238 7.44 -4.00 21.89
N LYS A 239 6.51 -4.66 22.59
CA LYS A 239 6.39 -4.66 24.06
C LYS A 239 6.23 -3.24 24.65
N VAL A 240 5.55 -2.36 23.91
CA VAL A 240 5.21 -0.99 24.33
C VAL A 240 3.71 -0.74 24.20
N LYS A 241 3.21 0.29 24.90
CA LYS A 241 1.82 0.75 24.78
C LYS A 241 1.70 1.77 23.65
N THR A 242 0.56 1.79 22.99
CA THR A 242 0.23 2.83 22.01
C THR A 242 0.20 4.22 22.65
N GLY A 243 0.62 5.23 21.89
CA GLY A 243 0.71 6.62 22.33
C GLY A 243 1.91 6.96 23.21
N THR A 244 2.88 6.06 23.39
CA THR A 244 4.05 6.31 24.24
C THR A 244 5.32 6.64 23.45
N VAL A 245 5.51 6.01 22.30
CA VAL A 245 6.70 6.16 21.46
C VAL A 245 6.33 6.09 19.96
N PRO A 246 7.15 6.69 19.07
CA PRO A 246 7.01 6.48 17.65
C PRO A 246 7.24 5.02 17.26
N VAL A 247 6.44 4.54 16.31
CA VAL A 247 6.55 3.19 15.75
C VAL A 247 6.65 3.30 14.23
N CYS A 248 7.63 2.61 13.67
CA CYS A 248 7.85 2.54 12.24
C CYS A 248 7.51 1.15 11.70
N HIS A 249 7.19 1.11 10.42
CA HIS A 249 7.12 -0.15 9.69
C HIS A 249 7.57 0.02 8.24
N PHE A 250 8.04 -1.08 7.66
CA PHE A 250 8.22 -1.15 6.22
C PHE A 250 6.88 -1.27 5.50
N VAL A 251 6.81 -0.67 4.33
CA VAL A 251 5.66 -0.75 3.43
C VAL A 251 6.00 -1.82 2.38
N GLY A 252 5.21 -2.88 2.28
CA GLY A 252 5.51 -3.98 1.35
C GLY A 252 5.39 -3.60 -0.13
N ASN A 253 5.86 -4.49 -1.01
CA ASN A 253 5.91 -4.27 -2.46
C ASN A 253 4.53 -3.99 -3.10
N LYS A 254 3.44 -4.40 -2.46
CA LYS A 254 2.07 -4.23 -2.99
C LYS A 254 1.34 -3.04 -2.40
N ALA A 255 2.09 -2.00 -2.06
CA ALA A 255 1.56 -0.74 -1.58
C ALA A 255 2.28 0.44 -2.24
N ILE A 256 1.57 1.57 -2.28
CA ILE A 256 2.03 2.82 -2.88
C ILE A 256 1.96 3.91 -1.82
N ALA A 257 3.03 4.69 -1.66
CA ALA A 257 2.96 5.98 -1.01
C ALA A 257 2.76 7.07 -2.05
N TRP A 258 1.80 7.94 -1.79
CA TRP A 258 1.74 9.27 -2.39
C TRP A 258 2.38 10.26 -1.43
N VAL A 259 3.31 11.06 -1.93
CA VAL A 259 4.02 12.08 -1.14
C VAL A 259 4.04 13.39 -1.91
N PRO A 260 4.00 14.56 -1.24
CA PRO A 260 4.25 15.83 -1.88
C PRO A 260 5.62 15.84 -2.57
N ASN A 261 5.70 16.45 -3.75
CA ASN A 261 7.01 16.84 -4.27
C ASN A 261 7.51 17.97 -3.39
N LEU A 262 8.66 17.75 -2.72
CA LEU A 262 9.37 18.83 -2.07
C LEU A 262 9.75 19.83 -3.17
N VAL A 263 9.05 20.96 -3.22
CA VAL A 263 9.54 22.12 -3.94
C VAL A 263 10.80 22.50 -3.18
N THR A 264 11.96 22.37 -3.81
CA THR A 264 13.14 23.07 -3.35
C THR A 264 12.77 24.54 -3.34
N SER A 265 12.31 25.05 -2.21
CA SER A 265 12.34 26.49 -1.97
C SER A 265 13.80 26.85 -2.11
N GLU A 266 14.12 27.61 -3.14
CA GLU A 266 15.40 28.32 -3.24
C GLU A 266 15.56 29.14 -1.95
N SER A 267 16.34 28.60 -1.04
CA SER A 267 16.91 29.25 0.13
C SER A 267 18.20 28.47 0.38
N CYS A 268 19.40 28.98 0.07
CA CYS A 268 19.86 30.33 0.30
C CYS A 268 20.60 30.90 -0.92
N VAL A 269 20.26 32.13 -1.33
CA VAL A 269 21.27 33.02 -1.90
C VAL A 269 22.14 33.47 -0.73
N VAL A 270 23.45 33.37 -0.94
CA VAL A 270 24.59 33.63 -0.03
C VAL A 270 24.46 34.96 0.71
#